data_AF-A0A355S6Y0-F1
#
_entry.id   AF-A0A355S6Y0-F1
#
_cell.length_a   1.000
_cell.length_b   1.000
_cell.length_c   1.000
_cell.angle_alpha   90.00
_cell.angle_beta   90.00
_cell.angle_gamma   90.00
#
_symmetry.space_group_name_H-M   'P 1'
#
loop_
_entity.id
_entity.type
_entity.pdbx_description
1 polymer ?
#
loop_
_entity_poly.entity_id
_entity_poly.type
_entity_poly.pdbx_seq_one_letter_code
_entity_poly.pdbx_strand_id
1 'polypeptide(L)'
;MKTLYPHILVTVVLSLGALPLYADRPKPPTRSFDDPGAPEFIRLDDRAGINPPIDSIGNYLVGPNYLPAPERKISKETPRGKVFQFTIDSKTTSLLNPGIARNAFGTIDPDNPRTLLVDTHEINYIRQITVYVASQYKKGKKA
;
A
#
# COMPACT_ATOMS: atom_id res chain seq x y z
N MET A 1 -48.54 -49.92 5.78
CA MET A 1 -48.85 -49.15 4.55
C MET A 1 -48.36 -47.72 4.72
N LYS A 2 -47.59 -47.24 3.74
CA LYS A 2 -47.29 -45.83 3.41
C LYS A 2 -46.25 -45.09 4.28
N THR A 3 -45.06 -45.09 3.71
CA THR A 3 -43.96 -44.12 3.78
C THR A 3 -44.40 -42.65 3.70
N LEU A 4 -43.73 -41.75 4.46
CA LEU A 4 -43.47 -40.38 3.99
C LEU A 4 -42.31 -39.69 4.77
N TYR A 5 -41.24 -39.42 4.02
CA TYR A 5 -40.04 -38.58 4.21
C TYR A 5 -39.88 -37.69 5.47
N PRO A 6 -38.68 -37.66 6.10
CA PRO A 6 -38.22 -36.48 6.83
C PRO A 6 -37.53 -35.51 5.86
N HIS A 7 -38.01 -34.27 5.83
CA HIS A 7 -37.30 -33.16 5.20
C HIS A 7 -36.02 -32.85 5.98
N ILE A 8 -34.87 -33.18 5.41
CA ILE A 8 -33.56 -32.76 5.89
C ILE A 8 -33.42 -31.27 5.55
N LEU A 9 -33.58 -30.42 6.57
CA LEU A 9 -33.32 -28.99 6.48
C LEU A 9 -31.80 -28.79 6.45
N VAL A 10 -31.21 -28.66 5.26
CA VAL A 10 -29.80 -28.28 5.10
C VAL A 10 -29.67 -26.78 5.29
N THR A 11 -29.29 -26.36 6.48
CA THR A 11 -28.98 -24.96 6.78
C THR A 11 -27.62 -24.61 6.16
N VAL A 12 -27.64 -23.90 5.04
CA VAL A 12 -26.43 -23.32 4.42
C VAL A 12 -25.96 -22.16 5.30
N VAL A 13 -24.90 -22.39 6.07
CA VAL A 13 -24.18 -21.32 6.77
C VAL A 13 -23.34 -20.57 5.75
N LEU A 14 -23.84 -19.43 5.30
CA LEU A 14 -23.10 -18.48 4.48
C LEU A 14 -22.04 -17.82 5.36
N SER A 15 -20.80 -18.33 5.33
CA SER A 15 -19.69 -17.66 6.00
C SER A 15 -19.38 -16.35 5.26
N LEU A 16 -19.82 -15.24 5.86
CA LEU A 16 -19.36 -13.90 5.48
C LEU A 16 -17.87 -13.85 5.79
N GLY A 17 -17.04 -14.10 4.78
CA GLY A 17 -15.62 -13.81 4.84
C GLY A 17 -15.42 -12.32 5.12
N ALA A 18 -14.92 -11.99 6.31
CA ALA A 18 -14.55 -10.64 6.67
C ALA A 18 -13.44 -10.16 5.72
N LEU A 19 -13.77 -9.30 4.78
CA LEU A 19 -12.77 -8.54 4.03
C LEU A 19 -12.05 -7.64 5.04
N PRO A 20 -10.70 -7.66 5.11
CA PRO A 20 -9.99 -6.78 6.02
C PRO A 20 -10.25 -5.33 5.59
N LEU A 21 -11.00 -4.61 6.42
CA LEU A 21 -11.07 -3.15 6.33
C LEU A 21 -9.68 -2.62 6.68
N TYR A 22 -8.96 -2.13 5.68
CA TYR A 22 -7.78 -1.31 5.93
C TYR A 22 -8.23 -0.07 6.70
N ALA A 23 -7.81 0.05 7.95
CA ALA A 23 -8.05 1.24 8.75
C ALA A 23 -7.34 2.42 8.08
N ASP A 24 -8.08 3.51 7.85
CA ASP A 24 -7.46 4.77 7.46
C ASP A 24 -6.48 5.17 8.55
N ARG A 25 -5.24 5.48 8.14
CA ARG A 25 -4.23 5.97 9.09
C ARG A 25 -4.78 7.24 9.74
N PRO A 26 -4.73 7.37 11.08
CA PRO A 26 -5.14 8.61 11.73
C PRO A 26 -4.32 9.74 11.14
N LYS A 27 -4.98 10.86 10.81
CA LYS A 27 -4.28 12.05 10.35
C LYS A 27 -3.32 12.47 11.47
N PRO A 28 -2.05 12.76 11.16
CA PRO A 28 -1.14 13.27 12.17
C PRO A 28 -1.73 14.56 12.78
N PRO A 29 -1.58 14.77 14.10
CA PRO A 29 -2.06 15.99 14.73
C PRO A 29 -1.39 17.18 14.05
N THR A 30 -2.21 18.09 13.52
CA THR A 30 -1.74 19.37 12.99
C THR A 30 -2.01 20.41 14.07
N ARG A 31 -0.96 21.07 14.56
CA ARG A 31 -1.09 22.20 15.49
C ARG A 31 -1.22 23.49 14.70
N SER A 32 -2.28 24.25 14.93
CA SER A 32 -2.36 25.63 14.49
C SER A 32 -1.41 26.49 15.32
N PHE A 33 -0.91 27.58 14.74
CA PHE A 33 -0.11 28.55 15.50
C PHE A 33 -0.99 29.38 16.46
N ASP A 34 -2.32 29.41 16.25
CA ASP A 34 -3.30 30.09 17.10
C ASP A 34 -4.04 29.13 18.06
N ASP A 35 -3.58 27.88 18.22
CA ASP A 35 -4.23 26.90 19.10
C ASP A 35 -4.12 27.29 20.59
N PRO A 36 -5.07 26.85 21.44
CA PRO A 36 -5.01 27.10 22.89
C PRO A 36 -3.67 26.66 23.50
N GLY A 37 -2.97 27.59 24.14
CA GLY A 37 -1.63 27.39 24.71
C GLY A 37 -0.48 27.82 23.80
N ALA A 38 -0.75 28.28 22.58
CA ALA A 38 0.23 28.97 21.76
C ALA A 38 0.49 30.40 22.28
N PRO A 39 1.71 30.94 22.14
CA PRO A 39 2.00 32.34 22.41
C PRO A 39 1.16 33.27 21.53
N GLU A 40 0.88 34.48 22.01
CA GLU A 40 0.32 35.53 21.16
C GLU A 40 1.39 36.02 20.17
N PHE A 41 1.06 36.00 18.88
CA PHE A 41 1.95 36.39 17.79
C PHE A 41 1.50 37.70 17.13
N ILE A 42 2.46 38.59 16.86
CA ILE A 42 2.26 39.79 16.05
C ILE A 42 2.41 39.38 14.58
N ARG A 43 1.32 39.47 13.82
CA ARG A 43 1.25 39.00 12.44
C ARG A 43 1.78 40.06 11.47
N LEU A 44 2.66 39.66 10.56
CA LEU A 44 3.19 40.51 9.49
C LEU A 44 2.77 39.94 8.12
N ASP A 45 1.46 39.70 8.00
CA ASP A 45 0.88 38.91 6.89
C ASP A 45 0.46 39.77 5.69
N ASP A 46 0.49 41.10 5.83
CA ASP A 46 0.01 42.04 4.81
C ASP A 46 0.76 41.92 3.48
N ARG A 47 2.07 41.57 3.52
CA ARG A 47 2.88 41.21 2.35
C ARG A 47 3.93 40.19 2.75
N ALA A 48 4.21 39.24 1.85
CA ALA A 48 5.26 38.26 2.05
C ALA A 48 6.64 38.93 2.20
N GLY A 49 7.41 38.52 3.21
CA GLY A 49 8.78 38.99 3.42
C GLY A 49 8.90 40.35 4.12
N ILE A 50 7.84 40.84 4.78
CA ILE A 50 7.95 41.98 5.70
C ILE A 50 8.76 41.55 6.92
N ASN A 51 9.85 42.27 7.17
CA ASN A 51 10.60 42.13 8.41
C ASN A 51 10.02 43.06 9.49
N PRO A 52 10.06 42.65 10.77
CA PRO A 52 9.72 43.55 11.86
C PRO A 52 10.65 44.78 11.88
N PRO A 53 10.20 45.91 12.45
CA PRO A 53 11.06 47.07 12.68
C PRO A 53 12.32 46.71 13.48
N ILE A 54 13.45 47.34 13.18
CA ILE A 54 14.75 46.97 13.75
C ILE A 54 14.82 47.14 15.28
N ASP A 55 14.09 48.12 15.81
CA ASP A 55 14.05 48.43 17.24
C ASP A 55 12.87 47.78 17.98
N SER A 56 12.17 46.84 17.32
CA SER A 56 10.98 46.22 17.89
C SER A 56 11.26 44.85 18.51
N ILE A 57 10.69 44.62 19.70
CA ILE A 57 10.82 43.36 20.44
C ILE A 57 9.42 42.74 20.53
N GLY A 58 9.28 41.52 20.03
CA GLY A 58 8.00 40.81 20.05
C GLY A 58 8.07 39.44 19.36
N ASN A 59 7.03 38.64 19.56
CA ASN A 59 6.86 37.36 18.90
C ASN A 59 6.26 37.60 17.50
N TYR A 60 7.08 37.91 16.51
CA TYR A 60 6.62 38.17 15.15
C TYR A 60 6.40 36.86 14.39
N LEU A 61 5.23 36.73 13.76
CA LEU A 61 5.00 35.70 12.75
C LEU A 61 5.42 36.26 11.39
N VAL A 62 6.60 35.84 10.93
CA VAL A 62 7.17 36.23 9.64
C VAL A 62 7.16 35.03 8.72
N GLY A 63 6.56 35.15 7.55
CA GLY A 63 6.62 34.10 6.54
C GLY A 63 6.04 34.50 5.20
N PRO A 64 6.49 33.89 4.11
CA PRO A 64 5.75 33.94 2.86
C PRO A 64 4.40 33.22 3.01
N ASN A 65 3.47 33.50 2.11
CA ASN A 65 2.28 32.66 1.96
C ASN A 65 2.72 31.28 1.43
N TYR A 66 2.87 30.30 2.33
CA TYR A 66 3.29 28.94 1.98
C TYR A 66 2.19 28.22 1.20
N LEU A 67 2.30 28.25 -0.13
CA LEU A 67 1.41 27.49 -1.00
C LEU A 67 1.78 26.00 -0.95
N PRO A 68 0.79 25.09 -0.94
CA PRO A 68 1.07 23.66 -1.02
C PRO A 68 1.79 23.35 -2.33
N ALA A 69 2.87 22.58 -2.23
CA ALA A 69 3.71 22.24 -3.37
C ALA A 69 2.86 21.57 -4.48
N PRO A 70 2.97 21.98 -5.76
CA PRO A 70 2.10 21.50 -6.85
C PRO A 70 2.07 19.98 -7.00
N GLU A 71 3.19 19.31 -6.75
CA GLU A 71 3.33 17.85 -6.80
C GLU A 71 2.53 17.11 -5.72
N ARG A 72 2.09 17.81 -4.66
CA ARG A 72 1.13 17.26 -3.68
C ARG A 72 -0.29 17.17 -4.25
N LYS A 73 -0.56 17.84 -5.38
CA LYS A 73 -1.83 17.71 -6.09
C LYS A 73 -1.74 16.49 -7.01
N ILE A 74 -2.65 15.55 -6.82
CA ILE A 74 -2.76 14.37 -7.68
C ILE A 74 -3.18 14.84 -9.08
N SER A 75 -2.31 14.64 -10.08
CA SER A 75 -2.63 14.99 -11.47
C SER A 75 -3.77 14.09 -12.00
N LYS A 76 -4.53 14.58 -12.99
CA LYS A 76 -5.55 13.76 -13.66
C LYS A 76 -4.94 12.67 -14.55
N GLU A 77 -3.68 12.85 -14.97
CA GLU A 77 -2.96 11.95 -15.86
C GLU A 77 -2.28 10.79 -15.10
N THR A 78 -2.10 10.92 -13.79
CA THR A 78 -1.49 9.86 -12.97
C THR A 78 -2.43 8.64 -12.89
N PRO A 79 -1.98 7.44 -13.29
CA PRO A 79 -2.76 6.22 -13.18
C PRO A 79 -3.25 6.00 -11.74
N ARG A 80 -4.57 5.98 -11.56
CA ARG A 80 -5.20 5.67 -10.28
C ARG A 80 -5.49 4.19 -10.20
N GLY A 81 -5.38 3.63 -9.00
CA GLY A 81 -5.60 2.22 -8.78
C GLY A 81 -5.53 1.86 -7.31
N LYS A 82 -5.75 0.57 -7.03
CA LYS A 82 -5.62 -0.01 -5.71
C LYS A 82 -4.48 -1.01 -5.73
N VAL A 83 -3.69 -1.03 -4.65
CA VAL A 83 -2.70 -2.07 -4.41
C VAL A 83 -3.38 -3.15 -3.56
N PHE A 84 -3.35 -4.37 -4.04
CA PHE A 84 -3.84 -5.54 -3.33
C PHE A 84 -2.66 -6.40 -2.92
N GLN A 85 -2.68 -6.86 -1.67
CA GLN A 85 -1.68 -7.76 -1.15
C GLN A 85 -2.38 -9.00 -0.61
N PHE A 86 -1.96 -10.16 -1.07
CA PHE A 86 -2.54 -11.44 -0.65
C PHE A 86 -1.50 -12.55 -0.74
N THR A 87 -1.73 -13.62 0.01
CA THR A 87 -0.87 -14.80 0.01
C THR A 87 -1.44 -15.82 -0.95
N ILE A 88 -0.57 -16.44 -1.76
CA ILE A 88 -0.93 -17.56 -2.62
C ILE A 88 -0.24 -18.84 -2.15
N ASP A 89 -0.91 -19.97 -2.35
CA ASP A 89 -0.29 -21.30 -2.36
C ASP A 89 -0.07 -21.70 -3.83
N SER A 90 1.18 -21.96 -4.22
CA SER A 90 1.55 -22.28 -5.60
C SER A 90 0.76 -23.46 -6.13
N LYS A 91 0.43 -24.46 -5.30
CA LYS A 91 -0.31 -25.67 -5.70
C LYS A 91 -1.66 -25.37 -6.37
N THR A 92 -2.28 -24.26 -5.98
CA THR A 92 -3.61 -23.85 -6.49
C THR A 92 -3.54 -22.99 -7.74
N THR A 93 -2.34 -22.63 -8.20
CA THR A 93 -2.13 -21.72 -9.32
C THR A 93 -1.69 -22.46 -10.57
N SER A 94 -2.20 -22.05 -11.74
CA SER A 94 -1.83 -22.65 -13.03
C SER A 94 -0.52 -22.10 -13.59
N LEU A 95 -0.18 -20.85 -13.29
CA LEU A 95 0.97 -20.16 -13.89
C LEU A 95 2.19 -20.09 -12.97
N LEU A 96 2.02 -20.27 -11.66
CA LEU A 96 3.08 -20.04 -10.67
C LEU A 96 3.55 -21.34 -10.00
N ASN A 97 3.21 -22.49 -10.59
CA ASN A 97 3.61 -23.82 -10.14
C ASN A 97 4.14 -24.64 -11.33
N PRO A 98 5.25 -25.39 -11.17
CA PRO A 98 6.08 -25.54 -9.97
C PRO A 98 6.97 -24.32 -9.70
N GLY A 99 7.43 -24.17 -8.45
CA GLY A 99 8.58 -23.34 -8.12
C GLY A 99 9.89 -24.09 -8.33
N ILE A 100 11.02 -23.37 -8.32
CA ILE A 100 12.35 -23.94 -8.48
C ILE A 100 13.18 -23.62 -7.24
N ALA A 101 13.74 -24.65 -6.61
CA ALA A 101 14.67 -24.51 -5.50
C ALA A 101 16.01 -25.19 -5.81
N ARG A 102 17.06 -24.72 -5.15
CA ARG A 102 18.40 -25.30 -5.23
C ARG A 102 18.56 -26.38 -4.16
N ASN A 103 19.26 -27.46 -4.49
CA ASN A 103 19.66 -28.48 -3.51
C ASN A 103 20.82 -27.98 -2.63
N ALA A 104 21.77 -27.29 -3.26
CA ALA A 104 22.97 -26.74 -2.63
C ALA A 104 23.37 -25.43 -3.33
N PHE A 105 24.44 -24.78 -2.85
CA PHE A 105 24.91 -23.51 -3.40
C PHE A 105 25.39 -23.62 -4.87
N GLY A 106 25.94 -24.78 -5.25
CA GLY A 106 26.50 -25.08 -6.57
C GLY A 106 28.01 -25.29 -6.55
N THR A 107 28.56 -25.85 -7.63
CA THR A 107 30.01 -26.08 -7.82
C THR A 107 30.53 -25.23 -8.98
N ILE A 108 31.81 -24.86 -8.95
CA ILE A 108 32.43 -24.14 -10.09
C ILE A 108 32.48 -25.08 -11.29
N ASP A 109 32.08 -24.58 -12.44
CA ASP A 109 32.16 -25.30 -13.71
C ASP A 109 33.64 -25.53 -14.10
N PRO A 110 34.09 -26.79 -14.25
CA PRO A 110 35.47 -27.10 -14.63
C PRO A 110 35.91 -26.51 -15.98
N ASP A 111 34.97 -26.36 -16.92
CA ASP A 111 35.26 -25.90 -18.28
C ASP A 111 35.14 -24.37 -18.41
N ASN A 112 34.46 -23.73 -17.46
CA ASN A 112 34.33 -22.27 -17.37
C ASN A 112 34.32 -21.78 -15.91
N PRO A 113 35.47 -21.39 -15.35
CA PRO A 113 35.58 -21.02 -13.92
C PRO A 113 34.77 -19.79 -13.49
N ARG A 114 34.13 -19.08 -14.43
CA ARG A 114 33.26 -17.93 -14.14
C ARG A 114 31.79 -18.32 -13.92
N THR A 115 31.43 -19.59 -14.08
CA THR A 115 30.06 -20.09 -13.92
C THR A 115 29.95 -21.12 -12.79
N LEU A 116 28.74 -21.22 -12.22
CA LEU A 116 28.41 -22.24 -11.21
C LEU A 116 27.37 -23.20 -11.78
N LEU A 117 27.63 -24.50 -11.63
CA LEU A 117 26.67 -25.57 -11.87
C LEU A 117 25.82 -25.73 -10.62
N VAL A 118 24.51 -25.58 -10.76
CA VAL A 118 23.56 -25.59 -9.63
C VAL A 118 22.49 -26.64 -9.88
N ASP A 119 22.46 -27.65 -9.01
CA ASP A 119 21.40 -28.65 -9.03
C ASP A 119 20.11 -28.08 -8.46
N THR A 120 19.05 -28.13 -9.26
CA THR A 120 17.72 -27.62 -8.91
C THR A 120 16.65 -28.70 -8.94
N HIS A 121 15.60 -28.53 -8.15
CA HIS A 121 14.40 -29.37 -8.16
C HIS A 121 13.13 -28.52 -8.07
N GLU A 122 12.02 -29.12 -8.46
CA GLU A 122 10.70 -28.50 -8.38
C GLU A 122 10.19 -28.49 -6.93
N ILE A 123 9.60 -27.37 -6.51
CA ILE A 123 8.98 -27.23 -5.18
C ILE A 123 7.62 -26.55 -5.25
N ASN A 124 6.78 -26.85 -4.27
CA ASN A 124 5.62 -26.02 -3.96
C ASN A 124 6.01 -24.96 -2.95
N TYR A 125 5.39 -23.78 -3.00
CA TYR A 125 5.70 -22.68 -2.10
C TYR A 125 4.47 -21.84 -1.77
N ILE A 126 4.57 -21.10 -0.67
CA ILE A 126 3.60 -20.08 -0.27
C ILE A 126 4.33 -18.74 -0.34
N ARG A 127 3.74 -17.76 -1.05
CA ARG A 127 4.33 -16.42 -1.15
C ARG A 127 3.28 -15.33 -1.03
N GLN A 128 3.70 -14.20 -0.49
CA GLN A 128 2.92 -12.98 -0.56
C GLN A 128 3.10 -12.34 -1.94
N ILE A 129 2.00 -11.92 -2.56
CA ILE A 129 1.98 -11.20 -3.83
C ILE A 129 1.35 -9.84 -3.60
N THR A 130 1.94 -8.84 -4.24
CA THR A 130 1.41 -7.49 -4.31
C THR A 130 1.08 -7.18 -5.76
N VAL A 131 -0.16 -6.78 -6.04
CA VAL A 131 -0.66 -6.45 -7.38
C VAL A 131 -1.24 -5.04 -7.37
N TYR A 132 -0.81 -4.22 -8.33
CA TYR A 132 -1.48 -2.97 -8.63
C TYR A 132 -2.62 -3.21 -9.62
N VAL A 133 -3.83 -2.77 -9.28
CA VAL A 133 -5.00 -2.85 -10.15
C VAL A 133 -5.44 -1.44 -10.49
N ALA A 134 -5.31 -1.08 -11.77
CA ALA A 134 -5.71 0.23 -12.26
C ALA A 134 -7.24 0.42 -12.15
N SER A 135 -7.68 1.64 -11.86
CA SER A 135 -9.10 1.99 -11.67
C SER A 135 -9.96 1.77 -12.91
N GLN A 136 -9.35 1.84 -14.10
CA GLN A 136 -9.99 1.58 -15.38
C GLN A 136 -10.15 0.09 -15.70
N TYR A 137 -9.54 -0.80 -14.91
CA TYR A 137 -9.64 -2.24 -15.13
C TYR A 137 -11.06 -2.74 -14.88
N LYS A 138 -11.63 -3.45 -15.87
CA LYS A 138 -12.91 -4.14 -15.76
C LYS A 138 -12.66 -5.65 -15.72
N LYS A 139 -13.19 -6.32 -14.70
CA LYS A 139 -13.05 -7.77 -14.51
C LYS A 139 -13.42 -8.52 -15.79
N GLY A 140 -12.54 -9.41 -16.25
CA GLY A 140 -12.78 -10.26 -17.44
C GLY A 140 -12.35 -9.65 -18.78
N LYS A 141 -11.87 -8.40 -18.81
CA LYS A 141 -11.16 -7.86 -19.97
C LYS A 141 -9.66 -8.19 -19.85
N LYS A 142 -9.01 -8.47 -20.99
CA LYS A 142 -7.53 -8.52 -21.02
C LYS A 142 -7.00 -7.16 -20.55
N ALA A 143 -6.00 -7.20 -19.67
CA ALA A 143 -5.26 -6.03 -19.24
C ALA A 143 -4.54 -5.40 -20.43
#